data_AF-A0A3P1BEN3-F1
#
_entry.id   AF-A0A3P1BEN3-F1
#
_cell.length_a   1.000
_cell.length_b   1.000
_cell.length_c   1.000
_cell.angle_alpha   90.00
_cell.angle_beta   90.00
_cell.angle_gamma   90.00
#
_symmetry.space_group_name_H-M   'P 1'
#
loop_
_entity.id
_entity.type
_entity.pdbx_description
1 polymer ?
#
loop_
_entity_poly.entity_id
_entity_poly.type
_entity_poly.pdbx_seq_one_letter_code
_entity_poly.pdbx_strand_id
1 'polypeptide(L)' 'MYLLRCLTPRQAAKVLNIHPCTVLVYERAGKIIPVRDGKKVSYRVDSIREYLAKKSIDPAEIENRLLLVFHQP' A
#
# COMPACT_ATOMS: atom_id res chain seq x y z
N MET A 1 4.38 -17.97 0.77
CA MET A 1 3.90 -17.67 -0.60
C MET A 1 2.72 -16.72 -0.50
N TYR A 2 2.94 -15.40 -0.50
CA TYR A 2 1.87 -14.39 -0.54
C TYR A 2 1.86 -13.75 -1.93
N LEU A 3 1.46 -14.52 -2.93
CA LEU A 3 1.43 -14.09 -4.33
C LEU A 3 0.34 -13.02 -4.53
N LEU A 4 0.77 -11.80 -4.87
CA LEU A 4 0.01 -10.77 -5.60
C LEU A 4 -1.25 -10.20 -4.93
N ARG A 5 -1.16 -9.78 -3.65
CA ARG A 5 -2.18 -8.87 -3.12
C ARG A 5 -1.90 -7.42 -3.58
N CYS A 6 -2.85 -6.84 -4.30
CA CYS A 6 -2.82 -5.43 -4.68
C CYS A 6 -3.86 -4.65 -3.87
N LEU A 7 -3.52 -3.42 -3.47
CA LEU A 7 -4.39 -2.52 -2.73
C LEU A 7 -4.89 -1.40 -3.64
N THR A 8 -6.16 -1.03 -3.49
CA THR A 8 -6.68 0.18 -4.12
C THR A 8 -6.04 1.44 -3.51
N PRO A 9 -6.14 2.62 -4.15
CA PRO A 9 -5.54 3.85 -3.62
C PRO A 9 -6.04 4.22 -2.22
N ARG A 10 -7.33 3.99 -1.93
CA ARG A 10 -7.91 4.22 -0.61
C ARG A 10 -7.35 3.27 0.44
N GLN A 11 -7.16 2.01 0.07
CA GLN A 11 -6.59 1.01 0.95
C GLN A 11 -5.10 1.30 1.22
N ALA A 12 -4.32 1.63 0.19
CA ALA A 12 -2.93 2.05 0.32
C ALA A 12 -2.79 3.28 1.23
N ALA A 13 -3.68 4.27 1.10
CA ALA A 13 -3.72 5.45 1.97
C ALA A 13 -3.86 5.09 3.46
N LYS A 14 -4.77 4.16 3.77
CA LYS A 14 -4.98 3.67 5.15
C LYS A 14 -3.75 2.96 5.70
N VAL A 15 -3.16 2.04 4.93
CA VAL A 15 -1.96 1.29 5.35
C VAL A 15 -0.78 2.23 5.60
N LEU A 16 -0.57 3.18 4.69
CA LEU A 16 0.47 4.20 4.81
C LEU A 16 0.17 5.25 5.88
N ASN A 17 -1.06 5.29 6.41
CA ASN A 17 -1.56 6.31 7.33
C ASN A 17 -1.30 7.73 6.78
N ILE A 18 -1.72 7.96 5.53
CA ILE A 18 -1.60 9.23 4.82
C ILE A 18 -2.89 9.59 4.09
N HIS A 19 -3.02 10.85 3.67
CA HIS A 19 -4.13 11.28 2.84
C HIS A 19 -4.08 10.60 1.45
N PRO A 20 -5.21 10.21 0.84
CA PRO A 20 -5.24 9.56 -0.47
C PRO A 20 -4.56 10.37 -1.59
N CYS A 21 -4.64 11.71 -1.56
CA CYS A 21 -3.89 12.54 -2.51
C CYS A 21 -2.37 12.39 -2.38
N THR A 22 -1.88 12.12 -1.17
CA THR A 22 -0.46 11.92 -0.89
C THR A 22 0.04 10.58 -1.46
N VAL A 23 -0.83 9.57 -1.60
CA VAL A 23 -0.50 8.30 -2.26
C VAL A 23 -0.06 8.53 -3.71
N LEU A 24 -0.75 9.41 -4.43
CA LEU A 24 -0.40 9.77 -5.82
C LEU A 24 0.97 10.44 -5.91
N VAL A 25 1.33 11.24 -4.91
CA VAL A 25 2.67 11.85 -4.83
C VAL A 25 3.74 10.76 -4.65
N TYR A 26 3.43 9.74 -3.84
CA TYR A 26 4.36 8.64 -3.58
C TYR A 26 4.52 7.72 -4.79
N GLU A 27 3.44 7.50 -5.55
CA GLU A 27 3.49 6.86 -6.87
C GLU A 27 4.43 7.63 -7.82
N ARG A 28 4.20 8.94 -7.98
CA ARG A 28 5.02 9.79 -8.86
C ARG A 28 6.49 9.84 -8.44
N ALA A 29 6.75 9.76 -7.13
CA ALA A 29 8.09 9.72 -6.57
C ALA A 29 8.77 8.34 -6.66
N GLY A 30 8.10 7.31 -7.22
CA GLY A 30 8.64 5.95 -7.33
C GLY A 30 8.79 5.23 -5.98
N LYS A 31 8.12 5.71 -4.93
CA LYS A 31 8.20 5.12 -3.57
C LYS A 31 7.37 3.85 -3.44
N ILE A 32 6.29 3.75 -4.23
CA ILE A 32 5.39 2.61 -4.29
C ILE A 32 5.17 2.21 -5.75
N ILE A 33 5.07 0.91 -6.01
CA ILE A 33 4.89 0.38 -7.37
C ILE A 33 3.37 0.28 -7.68
N PRO A 34 2.86 1.09 -8.63
CA PRO A 34 1.51 0.94 -9.14
C PRO A 34 1.43 -0.25 -10.10
N VAL A 35 0.29 -0.93 -10.07
CA VAL A 35 -0.16 -1.93 -11.04
C VAL A 35 -1.41 -1.36 -11.68
N ARG A 36 -1.35 -1.14 -12.99
CA ARG A 36 -2.46 -0.57 -13.76
C ARG A 36 -3.14 -1.67 -14.54
N ASP A 37 -4.45 -1.81 -14.34
CA ASP A 37 -5.32 -2.72 -15.07
C ASP A 37 -6.39 -1.87 -15.76
N GLY A 38 -6.12 -1.50 -17.01
CA GLY A 38 -6.94 -0.54 -17.77
C GLY A 38 -7.06 0.82 -17.05
N LYS A 39 -8.28 1.17 -16.62
CA LYS A 39 -8.58 2.41 -15.88
C LYS A 39 -8.38 2.29 -14.37
N LYS A 40 -8.16 1.09 -13.84
CA LYS A 40 -7.98 0.84 -12.41
C LYS A 40 -6.48 0.88 -12.08
N VAL A 41 -6.14 1.63 -11.05
CA VAL A 41 -4.81 1.61 -10.44
C VAL A 41 -4.90 0.89 -9.10
N SER A 42 -3.98 -0.04 -8.89
CA SER A 42 -3.77 -0.72 -7.62
C SER A 42 -2.29 -0.64 -7.26
N TYR A 43 -1.91 -0.94 -6.02
CA TYR A 43 -0.54 -0.87 -5.54
C TYR A 43 -0.13 -2.20 -4.94
N ARG A 44 1.08 -2.68 -5.24
CA ARG A 44 1.56 -3.95 -4.66
C ARG A 44 1.77 -3.80 -3.16
N VAL A 45 1.25 -4.76 -2.40
CA VAL A 45 1.49 -4.82 -0.95
C VAL A 45 2.98 -4.89 -0.64
N ASP A 46 3.75 -5.69 -1.39
CA ASP A 46 5.20 -5.82 -1.19
C ASP A 46 5.92 -4.46 -1.24
N SER A 47 5.60 -3.65 -2.25
CA SER A 47 6.22 -2.33 -2.39
C SER A 47 5.84 -1.37 -1.25
N ILE A 48 4.61 -1.46 -0.74
CA ILE A 48 4.18 -0.69 0.44
C ILE A 48 4.90 -1.18 1.70
N ARG A 49 5.08 -2.49 1.87
CA ARG A 49 5.84 -3.09 2.97
C ARG A 49 7.29 -2.66 2.93
N GLU A 50 7.94 -2.73 1.77
CA GLU A 50 9.33 -2.28 1.59
C GLU A 50 9.47 -0.80 1.95
N TYR A 51 8.51 0.04 1.54
CA TYR A 51 8.51 1.45 1.89
C TYR A 51 8.37 1.71 3.40
N LEU A 52 7.46 1.00 4.07
CA LEU A 52 7.24 1.12 5.52
C LEU A 52 8.41 0.54 6.32
N ALA A 53 9.01 -0.56 5.84
CA ALA A 53 10.22 -1.13 6.43
C ALA A 53 11.40 -0.16 6.34
N LYS A 54 11.56 0.57 5.22
CA LYS A 54 12.55 1.66 5.10
C LYS A 54 12.33 2.80 6.08
N LYS A 55 11.10 2.97 6.60
CA LYS A 55 10.77 3.94 7.65
C LYS A 55 10.94 3.40 9.07
N SER A 56 11.49 2.19 9.23
CA SER A 56 11.63 1.52 10.52
C SER A 56 10.30 1.32 11.26
N ILE A 57 9.21 1.10 10.51
CA ILE A 57 7.93 0.70 11.09
C ILE A 57 8.00 -0.79 11.41
N ASP A 58 7.52 -1.19 12.59
CA ASP A 58 7.45 -2.59 13.00
C ASP A 58 6.69 -3.46 12.00
N PRO A 59 7.24 -4.60 11.57
CA PRO A 59 6.60 -5.47 10.59
C PRO A 59 5.26 -6.01 11.09
N ALA A 60 5.11 -6.22 12.40
CA ALA A 60 3.84 -6.63 13.02
C ALA A 60 2.76 -5.55 12.89
N GLU A 61 3.14 -4.27 12.99
CA GLU A 61 2.22 -3.16 12.80
C GLU A 61 1.79 -3.03 11.34
N ILE A 62 2.72 -3.23 10.39
CA ILE A 62 2.41 -3.25 8.95
C ILE A 62 1.40 -4.35 8.64
N GLU A 63 1.60 -5.56 9.16
CA GLU A 63 0.67 -6.68 8.99
C GLU A 63 -0.71 -6.38 9.60
N ASN A 64 -0.77 -5.79 10.80
CA ASN A 64 -2.02 -5.41 11.44
C ASN A 64 -2.80 -4.39 10.59
N ARG A 65 -2.11 -3.34 10.10
CA ARG A 65 -2.71 -2.34 9.19
C ARG A 65 -3.20 -2.98 7.89
N LEU A 66 -2.46 -3.93 7.32
CA LEU A 66 -2.88 -4.67 6.13
C LEU A 66 -4.14 -5.49 6.41
N LEU A 67 -4.18 -6.23 7.53
CA LEU A 67 -5.34 -7.04 7.93
C LEU A 67 -6.59 -6.18 8.08
N LEU A 68 -6.50 -5.03 8.75
CA LEU A 68 -7.62 -4.09 8.90
C LEU A 68 -8.19 -3.63 7.55
N VAL A 69 -7.33 -3.50 6.55
CA VAL A 69 -7.70 -3.00 5.22
C VAL A 69 -8.28 -4.10 4.33
N PHE A 70 -7.93 -5.37 4.55
CA PHE A 70 -8.53 -6.52 3.87
C PHE A 70 -9.84 -7.00 4.52
N HIS A 71 -10.07 -6.70 5.80
CA HIS A 71 -11.26 -7.12 6.55
C HIS A 71 -12.40 -6.08 6.57
N GLN A 72 -12.20 -4.88 6.04
CA GLN A 72 -13.30 -3.92 5.90
C GLN A 72 -14.17 -4.28 4.68
N PRO A 73 -15.49 -4.49 4.86
CA PRO A 73 -16.42 -4.86 3.80
C PRO A 73 -16.59 -3.76 2.75
#